data_AF-A0A9P7X8F9-F1
#
_entry.id   AF-A0A9P7X8F9-F1
#
_cell.length_a   1.000
_cell.length_b   1.000
_cell.length_c   1.000
_cell.angle_alpha   90.00
_cell.angle_beta   90.00
_cell.angle_gamma   90.00
#
_symmetry.space_group_name_H-M   'P 1'
#
loop_
_entity.id
_entity.type
_entity.pdbx_description
1 polymer ?
#
loop_
_entity_poly.entity_id
_entity_poly.type
_entity_poly.pdbx_seq_one_letter_code
_entity_poly.pdbx_strand_id
1 'polypeptide(L)'
;MHTTRSSPPIVYRTPPDETSRDSQSPSTTVLEQARTPPHMTADINHAPTLHFSRVTWWDYLTSTYTLRPTNASALASISRHDAALEISRDISGFFKSTPVWVSFINVPLFFDVFHHAEHRSAIQPSLVLSILAYSKLLQSDWDTAYKDPEERERSWRQSVTLRDLAQASFEASYNAGWMDLPLAQAAWILVLYEISSHPNCSSHRMQSAISLLDNVIRALGLTSLDAINPRTPTFISNEVPALTCRLPSGAREQALQFGYSSRMGLLPRLPTALSSPSSASAKCQPIVSPTPFDNWQSPADQPPVKSDHESGDTSICPCEELSLARSPGALRPTLSSMPRLRWAPDATPAEIRMEEGRRLVWSALIMLGADAAAKQAGGMPQLDLHVSKPENLALLFPGEDNYTQLDTKYSGKESHWALWSRTMLLWHACIQHASRVQPPHTFVAGLSVSPSLTHDETAGPDDADFAMRAWMETVTIESALNSHSCVSEQAIMYQTLEFLFIIRMQVSGGFRNSMPVAQTGVNFSRLDHDSALKWLYHRQGIGMGLEAGINGMHRQMLVKRPFVVYLCIASEWRALELWKLDHSLLLAVEVALIYQRLVDWYQQVWPCAEIQKWAAKTAGELRSICKILGKDVK
;
A
#
# COMPACT_ATOMS: atom_id res chain seq x y z
N MET A 1 32.62 33.89 -3.94
CA MET A 1 33.73 33.22 -4.65
C MET A 1 33.49 31.72 -4.56
N HIS A 2 33.02 31.16 -5.68
CA HIS A 2 32.67 29.75 -5.84
C HIS A 2 33.93 28.90 -6.06
N THR A 3 33.95 27.69 -5.49
CA THR A 3 34.75 26.59 -6.02
C THR A 3 33.90 25.33 -6.08
N THR A 4 33.32 25.12 -7.25
CA THR A 4 32.72 23.88 -7.74
C THR A 4 33.80 22.87 -8.08
N ARG A 5 33.65 21.61 -7.66
CA ARG A 5 34.52 20.50 -8.04
C ARG A 5 33.78 19.61 -9.04
N SER A 6 34.20 19.65 -10.29
CA SER A 6 33.69 18.87 -11.43
C SER A 6 34.42 17.53 -11.55
N SER A 7 33.66 16.46 -11.77
CA SER A 7 34.15 15.11 -12.12
C SER A 7 34.71 15.05 -13.55
N PRO A 8 35.69 14.18 -13.86
CA PRO A 8 36.25 14.02 -15.20
C PRO A 8 35.49 12.97 -16.05
N PRO A 9 35.60 13.02 -17.40
CA PRO A 9 34.87 12.14 -18.31
C PRO A 9 35.62 10.83 -18.64
N ILE A 10 34.84 9.80 -18.94
CA ILE A 10 35.26 8.45 -19.35
C ILE A 10 35.58 8.43 -20.85
N VAL A 11 36.77 7.92 -21.20
CA VAL A 11 37.26 7.75 -22.58
C VAL A 11 36.99 6.31 -23.04
N TYR A 12 36.28 6.15 -24.16
CA TYR A 12 36.09 4.86 -24.85
C TYR A 12 37.34 4.48 -25.66
N ARG A 13 37.81 3.23 -25.53
CA ARG A 13 38.88 2.64 -26.37
C ARG A 13 38.26 1.67 -27.40
N THR A 14 38.58 1.90 -28.66
CA THR A 14 38.38 0.98 -29.81
C THR A 14 39.54 -0.03 -29.92
N PRO A 15 39.31 -1.24 -30.49
CA PRO A 15 40.36 -2.25 -30.69
C PRO A 15 41.08 -2.07 -32.04
N PRO A 16 42.32 -2.58 -32.21
CA PRO A 16 43.00 -2.59 -33.50
C PRO A 16 42.80 -3.92 -34.24
N ASP A 17 42.59 -3.78 -35.55
CA ASP A 17 42.83 -4.77 -36.60
C ASP A 17 44.34 -5.02 -36.77
N GLU A 18 44.73 -6.26 -37.06
CA GLU A 18 45.96 -6.53 -37.82
C GLU A 18 45.86 -7.86 -38.57
N THR A 19 46.21 -7.82 -39.86
CA THR A 19 46.13 -8.92 -40.81
C THR A 19 47.51 -9.32 -41.35
N SER A 20 47.71 -10.64 -41.43
CA SER A 20 48.41 -11.41 -42.48
C SER A 20 49.92 -11.75 -42.38
N ARG A 21 50.20 -12.91 -43.01
CA ARG A 21 51.46 -13.58 -43.41
C ARG A 21 52.09 -14.53 -42.38
N ASP A 22 52.58 -15.71 -42.72
CA ASP A 22 52.56 -16.52 -43.94
C ASP A 22 52.95 -17.97 -43.57
N SER A 23 52.57 -18.88 -44.46
CA SER A 23 52.72 -20.35 -44.45
C SER A 23 54.15 -20.89 -44.28
N GLN A 24 54.31 -22.06 -43.62
CA GLN A 24 55.05 -23.25 -44.10
C GLN A 24 55.32 -24.31 -43.00
N SER A 25 54.89 -25.54 -43.25
CA SER A 25 55.39 -26.82 -42.70
C SER A 25 56.40 -27.42 -43.73
N PRO A 26 57.28 -28.43 -43.44
CA PRO A 26 56.97 -29.65 -42.69
C PRO A 26 58.11 -30.38 -41.90
N SER A 27 57.69 -31.48 -41.24
CA SER A 27 58.42 -32.75 -41.01
C SER A 27 59.37 -32.98 -39.81
N THR A 28 58.82 -33.74 -38.86
CA THR A 28 59.34 -35.01 -38.28
C THR A 28 60.62 -35.01 -37.45
N THR A 29 60.52 -35.21 -36.12
CA THR A 29 61.26 -36.30 -35.43
C THR A 29 60.54 -36.70 -34.14
N VAL A 30 60.43 -38.02 -33.97
CA VAL A 30 59.85 -38.77 -32.85
C VAL A 30 60.73 -38.63 -31.60
N LEU A 31 60.14 -38.27 -30.45
CA LEU A 31 60.59 -38.79 -29.16
C LEU A 31 59.43 -38.82 -28.17
N GLU A 32 59.09 -40.04 -27.82
CA GLU A 32 58.05 -40.51 -26.94
C GLU A 32 58.46 -40.24 -25.48
N GLN A 33 57.76 -39.33 -24.79
CA GLN A 33 57.88 -39.17 -23.34
C GLN A 33 56.49 -39.02 -22.69
N ALA A 34 56.13 -40.09 -21.99
CA ALA A 34 55.22 -40.20 -20.85
C ALA A 34 54.07 -39.18 -20.72
N ARG A 35 52.86 -39.63 -21.08
CA ARG A 35 51.58 -39.03 -20.68
C ARG A 35 51.45 -39.03 -19.15
N THR A 36 51.52 -37.86 -18.53
CA THR A 36 50.75 -37.56 -17.32
C THR A 36 49.41 -36.94 -17.75
N PRO A 37 48.25 -37.46 -17.31
CA PRO A 37 46.98 -36.86 -17.67
C PRO A 37 46.88 -35.46 -17.02
N PRO A 38 46.38 -34.44 -17.75
CA PRO A 38 46.06 -33.17 -17.13
C PRO A 38 44.96 -33.41 -16.08
N HIS A 39 45.19 -32.88 -14.89
CA HIS A 39 44.21 -32.75 -13.82
C HIS A 39 42.90 -32.24 -14.45
N MET A 40 41.88 -33.09 -14.55
CA MET A 40 40.51 -32.62 -14.72
C MET A 40 40.17 -31.89 -13.43
N THR A 41 40.35 -30.58 -13.40
CA THR A 41 39.55 -29.72 -12.54
C THR A 41 38.13 -29.89 -13.05
N ALA A 42 37.40 -30.82 -12.44
CA ALA A 42 35.97 -30.93 -12.61
C ALA A 42 35.40 -29.60 -12.10
N ASP A 43 35.06 -28.72 -13.04
CA ASP A 43 34.29 -27.50 -12.81
C ASP A 43 32.86 -27.91 -12.43
N ILE A 44 32.71 -28.43 -11.21
CA ILE A 44 31.41 -28.73 -10.59
C ILE A 44 30.93 -27.43 -9.97
N ASN A 45 30.59 -26.43 -10.78
CA ASN A 45 29.93 -25.20 -10.31
C ASN A 45 29.15 -24.50 -11.44
N HIS A 46 28.51 -25.26 -12.34
CA HIS A 46 27.47 -24.67 -13.17
C HIS A 46 26.17 -24.61 -12.36
N ALA A 47 25.75 -23.38 -12.02
CA ALA A 47 24.38 -23.14 -11.58
C ALA A 47 23.41 -23.80 -12.57
N PRO A 48 22.30 -24.41 -12.11
CA PRO A 48 21.34 -25.06 -13.00
C PRO A 48 20.88 -24.06 -14.06
N THR A 49 20.84 -24.50 -15.32
CA THR A 49 20.40 -23.63 -16.41
C THR A 49 18.96 -23.19 -16.19
N LEU A 50 18.59 -21.99 -16.64
CA LEU A 50 17.22 -21.49 -16.57
C LEU A 50 16.22 -22.50 -17.16
N HIS A 51 16.60 -23.15 -18.26
CA HIS A 51 15.78 -24.19 -18.89
C HIS A 51 15.53 -25.38 -17.95
N PHE A 52 16.56 -25.85 -17.25
CA PHE A 52 16.41 -26.93 -16.27
C PHE A 52 15.40 -26.56 -15.17
N SER A 53 15.54 -25.38 -14.56
CA SER A 53 14.62 -24.91 -13.51
C SER A 53 13.16 -24.80 -14.01
N ARG A 54 12.96 -24.37 -15.26
CA ARG A 54 11.64 -24.25 -15.88
C ARG A 54 10.95 -25.59 -16.12
N VAL A 55 11.71 -26.66 -16.35
CA VAL A 55 11.14 -27.98 -16.65
C VAL A 55 10.97 -28.83 -15.39
N THR A 56 11.85 -28.69 -14.40
CA THR A 56 11.88 -29.60 -13.24
C THR A 56 11.12 -29.12 -12.01
N TRP A 57 10.69 -27.85 -11.95
CA TRP A 57 10.05 -27.29 -10.75
C TRP A 57 8.75 -28.01 -10.36
N TRP A 58 7.96 -28.45 -11.33
CA TRP A 58 6.69 -29.14 -11.06
C TRP A 58 6.93 -30.54 -10.49
N ASP A 59 7.92 -31.26 -11.01
CA ASP A 59 8.30 -32.58 -10.50
C ASP A 59 8.87 -32.46 -9.08
N TYR A 60 9.66 -31.42 -8.82
CA TYR A 60 10.13 -31.11 -7.47
C TYR A 60 8.97 -30.80 -6.52
N LEU A 61 8.05 -29.91 -6.91
CA LEU A 61 6.87 -29.55 -6.09
C LEU A 61 6.00 -30.78 -5.77
N THR A 62 5.69 -31.59 -6.78
CA THR A 62 4.89 -32.81 -6.57
C THR A 62 5.63 -33.79 -5.66
N SER A 63 6.96 -33.92 -5.78
CA SER A 63 7.76 -34.76 -4.88
C SER A 63 7.63 -34.32 -3.41
N THR A 64 7.68 -33.01 -3.16
CA THR A 64 7.50 -32.42 -1.81
C THR A 64 6.13 -32.72 -1.23
N TYR A 65 5.08 -32.74 -2.07
CA TYR A 65 3.73 -33.11 -1.64
C TYR A 65 3.55 -34.63 -1.44
N THR A 66 4.27 -35.46 -2.20
CA THR A 66 4.22 -36.92 -2.02
C THR A 66 4.91 -37.41 -0.75
N LEU A 67 5.96 -36.72 -0.31
CA LEU A 67 6.76 -37.08 0.86
C LEU A 67 6.20 -36.38 2.11
N ARG A 68 5.03 -36.82 2.60
CA ARG A 68 4.44 -36.28 3.83
C ARG A 68 4.93 -37.08 5.05
N PRO A 69 5.61 -36.47 6.03
CA PRO A 69 5.84 -37.12 7.31
C PRO A 69 4.51 -37.25 8.04
N THR A 70 4.05 -38.48 8.25
CA THR A 70 2.91 -38.77 9.14
C THR A 70 3.43 -39.03 10.55
N ASN A 71 2.54 -38.97 11.55
CA ASN A 71 2.86 -39.19 12.97
C ASN A 71 3.36 -40.62 13.26
N ALA A 72 3.20 -41.55 12.32
CA ALA A 72 3.79 -42.88 12.36
C ALA A 72 5.08 -42.86 11.53
N SER A 73 6.12 -43.54 11.99
CA SER A 73 7.44 -43.70 11.36
C SER A 73 7.47 -44.33 9.96
N ALA A 74 6.36 -44.29 9.21
CA ALA A 74 6.23 -44.70 7.82
C ALA A 74 5.92 -43.47 6.94
N LEU A 75 6.76 -43.19 5.95
CA LEU A 75 6.42 -42.27 4.87
C LEU A 75 5.18 -42.80 4.14
N ALA A 76 4.03 -42.18 4.38
CA ALA A 76 2.86 -42.42 3.55
C ALA A 76 3.07 -41.65 2.23
N SER A 77 3.56 -42.36 1.20
CA SER A 77 3.65 -41.80 -0.15
C SER A 77 2.26 -41.76 -0.76
N ILE A 78 1.72 -40.56 -0.97
CA ILE A 78 0.55 -40.40 -1.85
C ILE A 78 0.98 -40.51 -3.31
N SER A 79 0.06 -40.83 -4.22
CA SER A 79 0.39 -40.86 -5.64
C SER A 79 0.69 -39.45 -6.16
N ARG A 80 1.49 -39.34 -7.23
CA ARG A 80 1.72 -38.04 -7.90
C ARG A 80 0.42 -37.38 -8.39
N HIS A 81 -0.58 -38.19 -8.74
CA HIS A 81 -1.89 -37.72 -9.14
C HIS A 81 -2.63 -37.06 -7.97
N ASP A 82 -2.64 -37.71 -6.80
CA ASP A 82 -3.26 -37.17 -5.59
C ASP A 82 -2.57 -35.89 -5.12
N ALA A 83 -1.23 -35.83 -5.21
CA ALA A 83 -0.46 -34.63 -4.92
C ALA A 83 -0.86 -33.46 -5.85
N ALA A 84 -1.01 -33.71 -7.15
CA ALA A 84 -1.44 -32.69 -8.11
C ALA A 84 -2.87 -32.18 -7.84
N LEU A 85 -3.78 -33.08 -7.40
CA LEU A 85 -5.13 -32.71 -6.97
C LEU A 85 -5.11 -31.87 -5.69
N GLU A 86 -4.26 -32.20 -4.71
CA GLU A 86 -4.09 -31.41 -3.49
C GLU A 86 -3.55 -30.01 -3.82
N ILE A 87 -2.51 -29.90 -4.65
CA ILE A 87 -1.96 -28.61 -5.11
C ILE A 87 -3.06 -27.77 -5.78
N SER A 88 -3.83 -28.37 -6.69
CA SER A 88 -4.91 -27.66 -7.40
C SER A 88 -6.01 -27.18 -6.43
N ARG A 89 -6.33 -27.99 -5.42
CA ARG A 89 -7.28 -27.63 -4.35
C ARG A 89 -6.76 -26.49 -3.50
N ASP A 90 -5.48 -26.53 -3.12
CA ASP A 90 -4.83 -25.49 -2.30
C ASP A 90 -4.81 -24.14 -3.02
N ILE A 91 -4.46 -24.12 -4.31
CA ILE A 91 -4.46 -22.90 -5.14
C ILE A 91 -5.89 -22.38 -5.31
N SER A 92 -6.85 -23.25 -5.61
CA SER A 92 -8.26 -22.87 -5.67
C SER A 92 -8.77 -22.33 -4.34
N GLY A 93 -8.33 -22.93 -3.23
CA GLY A 93 -8.62 -22.47 -1.87
C GLY A 93 -8.07 -21.07 -1.63
N PHE A 94 -6.84 -20.79 -2.09
CA PHE A 94 -6.24 -19.46 -2.00
C PHE A 94 -7.12 -18.41 -2.72
N PHE A 95 -7.51 -18.62 -3.97
CA PHE A 95 -8.32 -17.64 -4.70
C PHE A 95 -9.75 -17.51 -4.16
N LYS A 96 -10.29 -18.55 -3.50
CA LYS A 96 -11.61 -18.50 -2.81
C LYS A 96 -11.57 -17.80 -1.45
N SER A 97 -10.45 -17.91 -0.73
CA SER A 97 -10.31 -17.44 0.66
C SER A 97 -9.58 -16.12 0.80
N THR A 98 -8.65 -15.85 -0.11
CA THR A 98 -7.85 -14.64 -0.09
C THR A 98 -8.71 -13.49 -0.61
N PRO A 99 -8.82 -12.39 0.15
CA PRO A 99 -9.59 -11.23 -0.24
C PRO A 99 -9.04 -10.56 -1.51
N VAL A 100 -9.76 -9.53 -1.97
CA VAL A 100 -9.57 -8.76 -3.23
C VAL A 100 -8.15 -8.16 -3.39
N TRP A 101 -7.23 -8.31 -2.43
CA TRP A 101 -5.85 -7.84 -2.53
C TRP A 101 -5.05 -8.50 -3.66
N VAL A 102 -5.49 -9.67 -4.12
CA VAL A 102 -4.93 -10.37 -5.28
C VAL A 102 -5.74 -10.07 -6.55
N SER A 103 -6.59 -9.03 -6.58
CA SER A 103 -7.39 -8.66 -7.76
C SER A 103 -6.56 -8.15 -8.95
N PHE A 104 -5.24 -8.08 -8.77
CA PHE A 104 -4.27 -7.89 -9.85
C PHE A 104 -3.97 -9.17 -10.62
N ILE A 105 -4.36 -10.37 -10.16
CA ILE A 105 -4.23 -11.62 -10.92
C ILE A 105 -5.53 -11.91 -11.65
N ASN A 106 -5.45 -12.09 -12.97
CA ASN A 106 -6.54 -12.62 -13.76
C ASN A 106 -6.65 -14.14 -13.51
N VAL A 107 -7.58 -14.52 -12.64
CA VAL A 107 -7.77 -15.91 -12.20
C VAL A 107 -8.08 -16.86 -13.36
N PRO A 108 -8.99 -16.53 -14.32
CA PRO A 108 -9.19 -17.36 -15.51
C PRO A 108 -7.90 -17.64 -16.28
N LEU A 109 -7.16 -16.59 -16.67
CA LEU A 109 -5.91 -16.74 -17.42
C LEU A 109 -4.86 -17.54 -16.62
N PHE A 110 -4.78 -17.36 -15.31
CA PHE A 110 -3.88 -18.14 -14.47
C PHE A 110 -4.18 -19.64 -14.56
N PHE A 111 -5.46 -20.03 -14.40
CA PHE A 111 -5.85 -21.44 -14.44
C PHE A 111 -5.77 -22.05 -15.85
N ASP A 112 -6.03 -21.26 -16.89
CA ASP A 112 -5.84 -21.67 -18.28
C ASP A 112 -4.38 -22.06 -18.54
N VAL A 113 -3.40 -21.35 -17.97
CA VAL A 113 -1.99 -21.73 -18.10
C VAL A 113 -1.63 -22.88 -17.15
N PHE A 114 -2.13 -22.86 -15.91
CA PHE A 114 -1.76 -23.82 -14.86
C PHE A 114 -2.20 -25.26 -15.14
N HIS A 115 -3.40 -25.45 -15.67
CA HIS A 115 -3.95 -26.79 -15.90
C HIS A 115 -3.28 -27.52 -17.07
N HIS A 116 -2.77 -26.79 -18.08
CA HIS A 116 -2.13 -27.38 -19.25
C HIS A 116 -0.64 -27.66 -18.99
N ALA A 117 -0.27 -28.94 -18.98
CA ALA A 117 1.09 -29.38 -18.65
C ALA A 117 2.16 -28.76 -19.58
N GLU A 118 1.85 -28.58 -20.86
CA GLU A 118 2.73 -27.97 -21.86
C GLU A 118 3.08 -26.50 -21.56
N HIS A 119 2.21 -25.80 -20.83
CA HIS A 119 2.39 -24.39 -20.50
C HIS A 119 3.05 -24.15 -19.13
N ARG A 120 3.26 -25.20 -18.32
CA ARG A 120 3.83 -25.05 -16.97
C ARG A 120 5.26 -24.53 -16.96
N SER A 121 6.03 -24.76 -18.03
CA SER A 121 7.38 -24.19 -18.18
C SER A 121 7.38 -22.66 -18.32
N ALA A 122 6.24 -22.06 -18.63
CA ALA A 122 6.05 -20.61 -18.70
C ALA A 122 5.61 -19.98 -17.36
N ILE A 123 5.24 -20.78 -16.36
CA ILE A 123 4.77 -20.29 -15.06
C ILE A 123 5.96 -20.08 -14.13
N GLN A 124 6.01 -18.93 -13.45
CA GLN A 124 6.98 -18.69 -12.39
C GLN A 124 6.76 -19.65 -11.21
N PRO A 125 7.74 -20.49 -10.84
CA PRO A 125 7.61 -21.41 -9.73
C PRO A 125 7.39 -20.69 -8.39
N SER A 126 8.05 -19.55 -8.20
CA SER A 126 7.91 -18.69 -7.01
C SER A 126 6.48 -18.21 -6.80
N LEU A 127 5.75 -17.90 -7.87
CA LEU A 127 4.34 -17.51 -7.79
C LEU A 127 3.49 -18.66 -7.24
N VAL A 128 3.61 -19.86 -7.81
CA VAL A 128 2.86 -21.03 -7.37
C VAL A 128 3.20 -21.38 -5.92
N LEU A 129 4.48 -21.41 -5.57
CA LEU A 129 4.93 -21.75 -4.22
C LEU A 129 4.48 -20.71 -3.18
N SER A 130 4.52 -19.42 -3.49
CA SER A 130 4.04 -18.36 -2.59
C SER A 130 2.53 -18.43 -2.36
N ILE A 131 1.74 -18.71 -3.41
CA ILE A 131 0.30 -18.98 -3.31
C ILE A 131 0.04 -20.17 -2.39
N LEU A 132 0.77 -21.28 -2.58
CA LEU A 132 0.62 -22.47 -1.75
C LEU A 132 1.05 -22.23 -0.30
N ALA A 133 2.14 -21.50 -0.08
CA ALA A 133 2.62 -21.13 1.26
C ALA A 133 1.55 -20.36 2.03
N TYR A 134 0.96 -19.35 1.39
CA TYR A 134 -0.12 -18.56 1.99
C TYR A 134 -1.42 -19.36 2.14
N SER A 135 -1.75 -20.22 1.17
CA SER A 135 -2.90 -21.14 1.29
C SER A 135 -2.74 -22.05 2.52
N LYS A 136 -1.59 -22.69 2.70
CA LYS A 136 -1.30 -23.53 3.87
C LYS A 136 -1.28 -22.73 5.18
N LEU A 137 -0.91 -21.45 5.14
CA LEU A 137 -1.03 -20.58 6.31
C LEU A 137 -2.50 -20.45 6.74
N LEU A 138 -3.42 -20.27 5.78
CA LEU A 138 -4.85 -20.04 6.02
C LEU A 138 -5.72 -21.31 6.11
N GLN A 139 -5.17 -22.49 5.82
CA GLN A 139 -5.93 -23.74 5.65
C GLN A 139 -6.51 -24.32 6.93
N SER A 140 -6.02 -23.91 8.10
CA SER A 140 -6.53 -24.37 9.37
C SER A 140 -7.92 -23.76 9.63
N ASP A 141 -8.99 -24.54 9.46
CA ASP A 141 -10.30 -24.19 10.00
C ASP A 141 -10.11 -23.95 11.50
N TRP A 142 -10.37 -22.73 11.96
CA TRP A 142 -10.10 -22.35 13.34
C TRP A 142 -10.72 -23.32 14.34
N ASP A 143 -11.92 -23.80 14.07
CA ASP A 143 -12.64 -24.68 14.98
C ASP A 143 -12.04 -26.10 15.00
N THR A 144 -11.39 -26.52 13.92
CA THR A 144 -10.62 -27.78 13.86
C THR A 144 -9.23 -27.61 14.45
N ALA A 145 -8.55 -26.51 14.14
CA ALA A 145 -7.22 -26.15 14.61
C ALA A 145 -7.16 -25.86 16.12
N TYR A 146 -8.27 -25.39 16.70
CA TYR A 146 -8.44 -25.27 18.14
C TYR A 146 -8.61 -26.64 18.82
N LYS A 147 -9.23 -27.60 18.11
CA LYS A 147 -9.44 -28.97 18.61
C LYS A 147 -8.21 -29.87 18.43
N ASP A 148 -7.41 -29.63 17.39
CA ASP A 148 -6.15 -30.33 17.10
C ASP A 148 -5.00 -29.32 16.88
N PRO A 149 -4.27 -28.96 17.96
CA PRO A 149 -3.10 -28.10 17.88
C PRO A 149 -1.96 -28.69 17.03
N GLU A 150 -1.84 -30.02 16.93
CA GLU A 150 -0.79 -30.66 16.12
C GLU A 150 -1.04 -30.47 14.64
N GLU A 151 -2.30 -30.59 14.19
CA GLU A 151 -2.67 -30.34 12.79
C GLU A 151 -2.35 -28.91 12.36
N ARG A 152 -2.68 -27.94 13.22
CA ARG A 152 -2.37 -26.52 13.00
C ARG A 152 -0.87 -26.28 12.85
N GLU A 153 -0.08 -26.80 13.80
CA GLU A 153 1.37 -26.68 13.78
C GLU A 153 1.98 -27.36 12.54
N ARG A 154 1.42 -28.50 12.11
CA ARG A 154 1.84 -29.20 10.89
C ARG A 154 1.57 -28.35 9.64
N SER A 155 0.41 -27.71 9.55
CA SER A 155 0.07 -26.78 8.45
C SER A 155 1.00 -25.57 8.42
N TRP A 156 1.34 -25.02 9.59
CA TRP A 156 2.28 -23.91 9.70
C TRP A 156 3.70 -24.29 9.30
N ARG A 157 4.21 -25.45 9.72
CA ARG A 157 5.52 -25.93 9.27
C ARG A 157 5.54 -26.12 7.77
N GLN A 158 4.51 -26.72 7.19
CA GLN A 158 4.40 -26.87 5.74
C GLN A 158 4.35 -25.51 5.03
N SER A 159 3.62 -24.55 5.59
CA SER A 159 3.55 -23.18 5.09
C SER A 159 4.93 -22.49 5.09
N VAL A 160 5.72 -22.63 6.16
CA VAL A 160 7.08 -22.09 6.24
C VAL A 160 7.99 -22.75 5.21
N THR A 161 7.97 -24.08 5.09
CA THR A 161 8.75 -24.80 4.08
C THR A 161 8.42 -24.32 2.67
N LEU A 162 7.13 -24.19 2.34
CA LEU A 162 6.70 -23.70 1.03
C LEU A 162 7.11 -22.25 0.79
N ARG A 163 7.08 -21.40 1.82
CA ARG A 163 7.56 -20.02 1.74
C ARG A 163 9.06 -19.99 1.45
N ASP A 164 9.87 -20.81 2.12
CA ASP A 164 11.31 -20.84 1.91
C ASP A 164 11.67 -21.38 0.52
N LEU A 165 10.92 -22.38 0.03
CA LEU A 165 11.00 -22.82 -1.36
C LEU A 165 10.59 -21.73 -2.35
N ALA A 166 9.57 -20.93 -2.03
CA ALA A 166 9.14 -19.80 -2.85
C ALA A 166 10.23 -18.73 -2.94
N GLN A 167 10.87 -18.39 -1.81
CA GLN A 167 11.99 -17.45 -1.75
C GLN A 167 13.20 -17.97 -2.54
N ALA A 168 13.58 -19.24 -2.36
CA ALA A 168 14.69 -19.84 -3.09
C ALA A 168 14.43 -19.89 -4.61
N SER A 169 13.20 -20.25 -5.01
CA SER A 169 12.78 -20.24 -6.42
C SER A 169 12.75 -18.83 -7.00
N PHE A 170 12.35 -17.85 -6.19
CA PHE A 170 12.36 -16.45 -6.58
C PHE A 170 13.79 -15.97 -6.86
N GLU A 171 14.73 -16.23 -5.93
CA GLU A 171 16.13 -15.84 -6.08
C GLU A 171 16.78 -16.55 -7.28
N ALA A 172 16.44 -17.82 -7.51
CA ALA A 172 16.88 -18.54 -8.69
C ALA A 172 16.37 -17.89 -9.99
N SER A 173 15.08 -17.55 -10.09
CA SER A 173 14.52 -16.84 -11.25
C SER A 173 15.16 -15.46 -11.45
N TYR A 174 15.33 -14.70 -10.36
CA TYR A 174 15.93 -13.37 -10.38
C TYR A 174 17.39 -13.42 -10.88
N ASN A 175 18.21 -14.31 -10.31
CA ASN A 175 19.61 -14.47 -10.67
C ASN A 175 19.80 -15.04 -12.08
N ALA A 176 18.86 -15.87 -12.54
CA ALA A 176 18.86 -16.39 -13.91
C ALA A 176 18.33 -15.38 -14.96
N GLY A 177 17.92 -14.18 -14.54
CA GLY A 177 17.38 -13.15 -15.42
C GLY A 177 15.96 -13.42 -15.92
N TRP A 178 15.24 -14.39 -15.34
CA TRP A 178 13.83 -14.66 -15.66
C TRP A 178 12.92 -13.71 -14.89
N MET A 179 12.98 -12.43 -15.25
CA MET A 179 12.18 -11.36 -14.67
C MET A 179 10.94 -11.10 -15.54
N ASP A 180 9.77 -11.38 -15.00
CA ASP A 180 8.46 -11.13 -15.61
C ASP A 180 7.43 -10.70 -14.56
N LEU A 181 6.23 -10.32 -15.02
CA LEU A 181 5.16 -9.88 -14.12
C LEU A 181 4.80 -10.93 -13.04
N PRO A 182 4.68 -12.24 -13.34
CA PRO A 182 4.47 -13.26 -12.32
C PRO A 182 5.54 -13.30 -11.21
N LEU A 183 6.79 -12.92 -11.49
CA LEU A 183 7.83 -12.79 -10.46
C LEU A 183 7.50 -11.64 -9.49
N ALA A 184 7.00 -10.50 -10.00
CA ALA A 184 6.53 -9.40 -9.16
C ALA A 184 5.30 -9.80 -8.34
N GLN A 185 4.37 -10.55 -8.93
CA GLN A 185 3.20 -11.11 -8.25
C GLN A 185 3.63 -12.02 -7.08
N ALA A 186 4.66 -12.85 -7.29
CA ALA A 186 5.23 -13.70 -6.24
C ALA A 186 5.84 -12.88 -5.10
N ALA A 187 6.62 -11.83 -5.41
CA ALA A 187 7.16 -10.92 -4.39
C ALA A 187 6.04 -10.26 -3.58
N TRP A 188 4.95 -9.85 -4.24
CA TRP A 188 3.81 -9.24 -3.55
C TRP A 188 3.16 -10.23 -2.57
N ILE A 189 2.96 -11.50 -2.98
CA ILE A 189 2.38 -12.53 -2.10
C ILE A 189 3.34 -12.89 -0.95
N LEU A 190 4.65 -12.87 -1.18
CA LEU A 190 5.65 -13.02 -0.11
C LEU A 190 5.56 -11.88 0.91
N VAL A 191 5.34 -10.63 0.48
CA VAL A 191 5.08 -9.54 1.42
C VAL A 191 3.80 -9.79 2.20
N LEU A 192 2.70 -10.19 1.53
CA LEU A 192 1.45 -10.54 2.19
C LEU A 192 1.65 -11.65 3.26
N TYR A 193 2.51 -12.62 2.96
CA TYR A 193 2.90 -13.65 3.91
C TYR A 193 3.62 -13.03 5.13
N GLU A 194 4.66 -12.22 4.94
CA GLU A 194 5.45 -11.68 6.04
C GLU A 194 4.71 -10.64 6.90
N ILE A 195 3.78 -9.87 6.33
CA ILE A 195 2.89 -8.97 7.09
C ILE A 195 1.80 -9.73 7.83
N SER A 196 1.60 -11.01 7.53
CA SER A 196 0.62 -11.83 8.23
C SER A 196 1.21 -12.37 9.52
N SER A 197 0.39 -12.36 10.57
CA SER A 197 0.70 -12.88 11.89
C SER A 197 0.99 -14.39 11.85
N HIS A 198 2.25 -14.78 11.67
CA HIS A 198 2.71 -16.17 11.71
C HIS A 198 3.86 -16.35 12.72
N PRO A 199 4.15 -17.59 13.18
CA PRO A 199 5.12 -17.82 14.27
C PRO A 199 6.52 -17.24 14.00
N ASN A 200 6.98 -17.30 12.74
CA ASN A 200 8.30 -16.80 12.35
C ASN A 200 8.30 -15.32 11.91
N CYS A 201 7.22 -14.58 12.15
CA CYS A 201 7.09 -13.19 11.68
C CYS A 201 8.13 -12.32 12.39
N SER A 202 8.81 -11.49 11.61
CA SER A 202 9.84 -10.58 12.12
C SER A 202 9.90 -9.32 11.28
N SER A 203 10.20 -8.20 11.93
CA SER A 203 10.41 -6.92 11.24
C SER A 203 11.47 -7.01 10.14
N HIS A 204 12.56 -7.76 10.34
CA HIS A 204 13.62 -7.93 9.35
C HIS A 204 13.14 -8.66 8.08
N ARG A 205 12.42 -9.79 8.23
CA ARG A 205 11.90 -10.54 7.07
C ARG A 205 10.87 -9.75 6.30
N MET A 206 10.00 -9.02 7.01
CA MET A 206 9.02 -8.12 6.41
C MET A 206 9.69 -6.99 5.60
N GLN A 207 10.69 -6.31 6.18
CA GLN A 207 11.44 -5.26 5.48
C GLN A 207 12.20 -5.80 4.26
N SER A 208 12.80 -6.98 4.37
CA SER A 208 13.49 -7.64 3.27
C SER A 208 12.52 -7.99 2.13
N ALA A 209 11.34 -8.52 2.44
CA ALA A 209 10.33 -8.85 1.43
C ALA A 209 9.79 -7.58 0.74
N ILE A 210 9.55 -6.51 1.50
CA ILE A 210 9.11 -5.22 0.96
C ILE A 210 10.17 -4.63 0.01
N SER A 211 11.45 -4.66 0.42
CA SER A 211 12.55 -4.16 -0.40
C SER A 211 12.70 -4.98 -1.69
N LEU A 212 12.50 -6.30 -1.60
CA LEU A 212 12.51 -7.20 -2.75
C LEU A 212 11.41 -6.87 -3.76
N LEU A 213 10.19 -6.63 -3.27
CA LEU A 213 9.06 -6.21 -4.09
C LEU A 213 9.34 -4.88 -4.79
N ASP A 214 9.84 -3.87 -4.06
CA ASP A 214 10.18 -2.56 -4.61
C ASP A 214 11.24 -2.66 -5.72
N ASN A 215 12.28 -3.48 -5.49
CA ASN A 215 13.34 -3.72 -6.47
C ASN A 215 12.82 -4.40 -7.74
N VAL A 216 11.92 -5.38 -7.64
CA VAL A 216 11.37 -6.05 -8.84
C VAL A 216 10.41 -5.14 -9.60
N ILE A 217 9.54 -4.40 -8.90
CA ILE A 217 8.65 -3.40 -9.52
C ILE A 217 9.49 -2.40 -10.33
N ARG A 218 10.60 -1.92 -9.75
CA ARG A 218 11.52 -1.00 -10.40
C ARG A 218 12.25 -1.64 -11.58
N ALA A 219 12.78 -2.86 -11.41
CA ALA A 219 13.53 -3.55 -12.46
C ALA A 219 12.67 -3.84 -13.70
N LEU A 220 11.38 -4.12 -13.50
CA LEU A 220 10.41 -4.34 -14.58
C LEU A 220 9.83 -3.04 -15.16
N GLY A 221 10.15 -1.87 -14.60
CA GLY A 221 9.60 -0.58 -15.03
C GLY A 221 8.08 -0.48 -14.84
N LEU A 222 7.51 -1.21 -13.88
CA LEU A 222 6.05 -1.29 -13.72
C LEU A 222 5.42 0.03 -13.25
N THR A 223 6.19 0.97 -12.70
CA THR A 223 5.70 2.30 -12.30
C THR A 223 5.57 3.26 -13.48
N SER A 224 6.07 2.90 -14.66
CA SER A 224 6.09 3.75 -15.86
C SER A 224 5.39 3.11 -17.06
N LEU A 225 4.51 2.11 -16.83
CA LEU A 225 3.81 1.40 -17.91
C LEU A 225 3.04 2.34 -18.86
N ASP A 226 2.51 3.45 -18.32
CA ASP A 226 1.68 4.38 -19.08
C ASP A 226 2.38 5.72 -19.35
N ALA A 227 3.71 5.79 -19.23
CA ALA A 227 4.47 7.05 -19.36
C ALA A 227 4.28 7.77 -20.72
N ILE A 228 3.96 7.01 -21.77
CA ILE A 228 3.72 7.54 -23.13
C ILE A 228 2.27 8.02 -23.29
N ASN A 229 1.34 7.59 -22.43
CA ASN A 229 -0.07 7.94 -22.54
C ASN A 229 -0.31 9.37 -21.98
N PRO A 230 -0.86 10.31 -22.77
CA PRO A 230 -1.06 11.69 -22.34
C PRO A 230 -2.13 11.85 -21.25
N ARG A 231 -2.95 10.83 -21.00
CA ARG A 231 -3.94 10.82 -19.91
C ARG A 231 -3.30 10.54 -18.54
N THR A 232 -2.11 9.92 -18.55
CA THR A 232 -1.41 9.48 -17.35
C THR A 232 -1.07 10.67 -16.43
N PRO A 233 -1.43 10.60 -15.13
CA PRO A 233 -1.02 11.60 -14.17
C PRO A 233 0.51 11.56 -13.99
N THR A 234 1.12 12.73 -13.82
CA THR A 234 2.52 12.89 -13.43
C THR A 234 2.58 13.78 -12.20
N PHE A 235 3.55 13.51 -11.33
CA PHE A 235 3.66 14.17 -10.04
C PHE A 235 5.04 14.79 -9.88
N ILE A 236 5.09 15.94 -9.22
CA ILE A 236 6.32 16.67 -8.97
C ILE A 236 6.96 16.14 -7.68
N SER A 237 8.28 15.92 -7.71
CA SER A 237 9.01 15.45 -6.54
C SER A 237 8.86 16.41 -5.38
N ASN A 238 8.56 15.85 -4.20
CA ASN A 238 8.41 16.58 -2.93
C ASN A 238 7.20 17.53 -2.85
N GLU A 239 6.27 17.44 -3.80
CA GLU A 239 5.01 18.19 -3.74
C GLU A 239 3.83 17.27 -3.37
N VAL A 240 2.71 17.89 -3.01
CA VAL A 240 1.45 17.18 -2.78
C VAL A 240 0.96 16.57 -4.10
N PRO A 241 0.69 15.25 -4.16
CA PRO A 241 0.25 14.60 -5.39
C PRO A 241 -1.24 14.92 -5.65
N ALA A 242 -1.50 16.10 -6.21
CA ALA A 242 -2.82 16.56 -6.60
C ALA A 242 -2.96 16.51 -8.13
N LEU A 243 -4.14 16.10 -8.61
CA LEU A 243 -4.47 16.28 -10.02
C LEU A 243 -4.69 17.78 -10.25
N THR A 244 -3.96 18.40 -11.18
CA THR A 244 -4.13 19.83 -11.48
C THR A 244 -5.60 20.12 -11.78
N CYS A 245 -6.26 20.84 -10.88
CA CYS A 245 -7.63 21.27 -11.06
C CYS A 245 -7.66 22.22 -12.26
N ARG A 246 -8.14 21.76 -13.43
CA ARG A 246 -8.56 22.70 -14.48
C ARG A 246 -9.78 23.41 -13.92
N LEU A 247 -9.58 24.60 -13.34
CA LEU A 247 -10.68 25.51 -13.05
C LEU A 247 -11.56 25.61 -14.31
N PRO A 248 -12.90 25.48 -14.20
CA PRO A 248 -13.80 25.64 -15.33
C PRO A 248 -13.49 26.97 -16.03
N SER A 249 -13.42 26.96 -17.37
CA SER A 249 -12.96 28.08 -18.20
C SER A 249 -13.70 29.41 -17.99
N GLY A 250 -14.79 29.46 -17.21
CA GLY A 250 -15.48 30.69 -16.81
C GLY A 250 -14.91 31.41 -15.57
N ALA A 251 -14.12 30.76 -14.71
CA ALA A 251 -13.56 31.40 -13.52
C ALA A 251 -12.32 32.28 -13.83
N ARG A 252 -11.72 32.11 -15.01
CA ARG A 252 -10.54 32.86 -15.46
C ARG A 252 -10.87 34.31 -15.82
N GLU A 253 -12.07 34.59 -16.29
CA GLU A 253 -12.51 35.96 -16.61
C GLU A 253 -12.90 36.76 -15.35
N GLN A 254 -13.43 36.10 -14.30
CA GLN A 254 -13.72 36.75 -13.03
C GLN A 254 -12.45 37.02 -12.20
N ALA A 255 -11.46 36.13 -12.23
CA ALA A 255 -10.18 36.33 -11.52
C ALA A 255 -9.36 37.52 -12.08
N LEU A 256 -9.52 37.86 -13.37
CA LEU A 256 -8.90 39.02 -13.99
C LEU A 256 -9.58 40.35 -13.61
N GLN A 257 -10.85 40.33 -13.19
CA GLN A 257 -11.56 41.52 -12.69
C GLN A 257 -11.22 41.87 -11.23
N PHE A 258 -10.84 40.87 -10.41
CA PHE A 258 -10.47 41.07 -9.00
C PHE A 258 -8.97 41.24 -8.74
N GLY A 259 -8.14 41.41 -9.78
CA GLY A 259 -6.75 41.81 -9.63
C GLY A 259 -5.81 40.77 -9.01
N TYR A 260 -6.19 39.49 -8.94
CA TYR A 260 -5.29 38.43 -8.53
C TYR A 260 -4.35 38.05 -9.67
N SER A 261 -3.25 38.81 -9.79
CA SER A 261 -2.15 38.48 -10.67
C SER A 261 -1.48 37.19 -10.21
N SER A 262 -1.55 36.15 -11.05
CA SER A 262 -0.79 34.91 -10.92
C SER A 262 0.70 35.17 -11.12
N ARG A 263 1.38 35.69 -10.10
CA ARG A 263 2.83 35.63 -9.91
C ARG A 263 3.15 35.80 -8.42
N MET A 264 3.39 34.69 -7.72
CA MET A 264 4.12 34.72 -6.45
C MET A 264 5.31 33.76 -6.53
N GLY A 265 6.31 34.20 -7.30
CA GLY A 265 7.70 33.82 -7.11
C GLY A 265 8.46 35.12 -6.83
N LEU A 266 9.27 35.12 -5.77
CA LEU A 266 10.13 36.20 -5.27
C LEU A 266 9.45 37.27 -4.37
N LEU A 267 9.66 37.11 -3.06
CA LEU A 267 9.56 38.19 -2.07
C LEU A 267 10.59 39.30 -2.37
N PRO A 268 10.23 40.60 -2.36
CA PRO A 268 11.20 41.67 -2.18
C PRO A 268 11.45 41.91 -0.69
N ARG A 269 12.73 41.97 -0.30
CA ARG A 269 13.21 42.51 0.98
C ARG A 269 12.61 43.90 1.25
N LEU A 270 12.03 44.10 2.44
CA LEU A 270 11.73 45.43 2.98
C LEU A 270 13.03 46.19 3.34
N PRO A 271 13.14 47.49 3.02
CA PRO A 271 14.04 48.40 3.73
C PRO A 271 13.34 49.07 4.92
N THR A 272 14.09 49.14 6.02
CA THR A 272 13.82 49.89 7.25
C THR A 272 13.88 51.40 6.99
N ALA A 273 12.90 52.19 7.46
CA ALA A 273 13.11 53.47 8.19
C ALA A 273 11.82 54.30 8.39
N LEU A 274 11.71 54.80 9.62
CA LEU A 274 10.92 55.90 10.18
C LEU A 274 10.24 56.91 9.23
N SER A 275 8.96 57.19 9.50
CA SER A 275 8.47 58.51 9.97
C SER A 275 6.93 58.55 10.03
N SER A 276 6.37 59.09 11.11
CA SER A 276 4.98 59.58 11.19
C SER A 276 4.93 61.01 10.65
N PRO A 277 3.80 61.51 10.09
CA PRO A 277 2.77 62.10 10.96
C PRO A 277 1.29 62.01 10.50
N SER A 278 0.41 62.01 11.50
CA SER A 278 -0.89 62.70 11.64
C SER A 278 -2.01 62.67 10.58
N SER A 279 -3.17 62.24 11.08
CA SER A 279 -4.55 62.74 10.86
C SER A 279 -5.21 62.60 9.48
N ALA A 280 -6.04 61.56 9.34
CA ALA A 280 -7.41 61.68 8.82
C ALA A 280 -8.27 60.52 9.35
N SER A 281 -9.36 60.86 10.02
CA SER A 281 -10.38 59.95 10.49
C SER A 281 -11.10 59.30 9.29
N ALA A 282 -10.73 58.08 8.95
CA ALA A 282 -11.53 57.20 8.11
C ALA A 282 -11.83 55.94 8.92
N LYS A 283 -13.11 55.71 9.22
CA LYS A 283 -13.61 54.46 9.77
C LYS A 283 -13.38 53.35 8.74
N CYS A 284 -12.19 52.77 8.72
CA CYS A 284 -11.94 51.49 8.06
C CYS A 284 -12.60 50.42 8.92
N GLN A 285 -13.75 49.92 8.48
CA GLN A 285 -14.20 48.61 8.93
C GLN A 285 -13.20 47.57 8.40
N PRO A 286 -12.85 46.55 9.20
CA PRO A 286 -11.99 45.48 8.72
C PRO A 286 -12.76 44.74 7.61
N ILE A 287 -12.29 44.86 6.38
CA ILE A 287 -12.65 43.92 5.31
C ILE A 287 -12.00 42.61 5.73
N VAL A 288 -12.77 41.77 6.40
CA VAL A 288 -12.42 40.36 6.62
C VAL A 288 -12.52 39.71 5.24
N SER A 289 -11.38 39.57 4.57
CA SER A 289 -11.27 38.68 3.42
C SER A 289 -11.55 37.25 3.91
N PRO A 290 -12.48 36.50 3.29
CA PRO A 290 -12.82 35.16 3.74
C PRO A 290 -11.58 34.26 3.67
N THR A 291 -11.31 33.59 4.77
CA THR A 291 -10.31 32.53 4.85
C THR A 291 -10.83 31.29 4.12
N PRO A 292 -9.96 30.34 3.69
CA PRO A 292 -10.37 29.07 3.07
C PRO A 292 -11.35 28.23 3.91
N PHE A 293 -11.54 28.59 5.19
CA PHE A 293 -12.39 27.93 6.17
C PHE A 293 -13.80 28.53 6.25
N ASP A 294 -14.00 29.76 5.76
CA ASP A 294 -15.33 30.39 5.75
C ASP A 294 -16.29 29.75 4.73
N ASN A 295 -15.75 28.95 3.79
CA ASN A 295 -16.51 28.14 2.84
C ASN A 295 -16.66 26.66 3.25
N TRP A 296 -16.10 26.25 4.40
CA TRP A 296 -16.29 24.88 4.90
C TRP A 296 -17.64 24.78 5.62
N GLN A 297 -18.63 24.21 4.94
CA GLN A 297 -19.89 23.80 5.54
C GLN A 297 -19.85 22.30 5.84
N SER A 298 -20.21 21.92 7.06
CA SER A 298 -20.37 20.51 7.48
C SER A 298 -21.34 19.79 6.52
N PRO A 299 -21.01 18.60 6.00
CA PRO A 299 -21.93 17.78 5.21
C PRO A 299 -23.24 17.42 5.94
N ALA A 300 -23.28 17.58 7.27
CA ALA A 300 -24.46 17.35 8.09
C ALA A 300 -25.46 18.53 8.07
N ASP A 301 -25.03 19.73 7.67
CA ASP A 301 -25.90 20.91 7.55
C ASP A 301 -26.40 21.12 6.11
N GLN A 302 -25.96 20.29 5.16
CA GLN A 302 -26.65 20.19 3.89
C GLN A 302 -27.89 19.31 4.09
N PRO A 303 -29.11 19.83 3.83
CA PRO A 303 -30.23 18.92 3.66
C PRO A 303 -29.82 17.89 2.61
N PRO A 304 -30.28 16.61 2.69
CA PRO A 304 -30.07 15.67 1.61
C PRO A 304 -30.48 16.41 0.34
N VAL A 305 -29.53 16.55 -0.60
CA VAL A 305 -29.78 17.29 -1.84
C VAL A 305 -31.04 16.69 -2.42
N LYS A 306 -32.15 17.44 -2.31
CA LYS A 306 -33.31 17.15 -3.12
C LYS A 306 -32.78 17.26 -4.53
N SER A 307 -32.81 16.15 -5.24
CA SER A 307 -32.47 16.11 -6.65
C SER A 307 -33.39 17.11 -7.34
N ASP A 308 -32.90 18.32 -7.61
CA ASP A 308 -33.53 19.27 -8.53
C ASP A 308 -33.31 18.78 -9.98
N HIS A 309 -33.60 17.51 -10.20
CA HIS A 309 -33.72 16.88 -11.50
C HIS A 309 -35.18 16.44 -11.65
N GLU A 310 -36.06 17.40 -11.90
CA GLU A 310 -37.21 17.19 -12.78
C GLU A 310 -36.69 16.95 -14.21
N SER A 311 -36.02 15.81 -14.39
CA SER A 311 -35.71 15.20 -15.68
C SER A 311 -35.48 13.73 -15.37
N GLY A 312 -36.44 12.89 -15.75
CA GLY A 312 -36.51 11.48 -15.36
C GLY A 312 -35.39 10.61 -15.91
N ASP A 313 -34.19 10.76 -15.36
CA ASP A 313 -33.04 9.90 -15.63
C ASP A 313 -32.41 9.49 -14.30
N THR A 314 -32.75 8.30 -13.84
CA THR A 314 -32.07 7.65 -12.71
C THR A 314 -30.65 7.29 -13.17
N SER A 315 -29.75 8.27 -13.24
CA SER A 315 -28.37 8.05 -13.68
C SER A 315 -27.65 7.19 -12.64
N ILE A 316 -27.52 5.90 -12.93
CA ILE A 316 -26.74 4.95 -12.14
C ILE A 316 -25.27 5.39 -12.21
N CYS A 317 -24.58 5.41 -11.07
CA CYS A 317 -23.16 5.76 -11.06
C CYS A 317 -22.36 4.76 -11.94
N PRO A 318 -21.47 5.22 -12.86
CA PRO A 318 -20.73 4.34 -13.76
C PRO A 318 -19.82 3.31 -13.06
N CYS A 319 -19.41 3.60 -11.81
CA CYS A 319 -18.68 2.64 -10.96
C CYS A 319 -19.43 1.30 -10.84
N GLU A 320 -20.76 1.34 -10.82
CA GLU A 320 -21.60 0.16 -10.65
C GLU A 320 -21.48 -0.80 -11.85
N GLU A 321 -21.34 -0.27 -13.07
CA GLU A 321 -21.17 -1.06 -14.30
C GLU A 321 -19.78 -1.70 -14.41
N LEU A 322 -18.78 -1.07 -13.80
CA LEU A 322 -17.40 -1.57 -13.77
C LEU A 322 -17.13 -2.47 -12.57
N SER A 323 -18.07 -2.56 -11.62
CA SER A 323 -17.96 -3.47 -10.49
C SER A 323 -18.19 -4.92 -10.91
N LEU A 324 -17.29 -5.82 -10.48
CA LEU A 324 -17.48 -7.27 -10.57
C LEU A 324 -18.75 -7.73 -9.84
N ALA A 325 -19.31 -6.94 -8.92
CA ALA A 325 -20.56 -7.29 -8.23
C ALA A 325 -21.75 -7.48 -9.18
N ARG A 326 -21.73 -6.86 -10.38
CA ARG A 326 -22.75 -7.05 -11.42
C ARG A 326 -22.47 -8.23 -12.36
N SER A 327 -21.32 -8.90 -12.25
CA SER A 327 -21.01 -10.06 -13.09
C SER A 327 -21.79 -11.31 -12.63
N PRO A 328 -22.41 -12.07 -13.54
CA PRO A 328 -23.07 -13.33 -13.20
C PRO A 328 -22.09 -14.29 -12.51
N GLY A 329 -22.40 -14.73 -11.27
CA GLY A 329 -21.54 -15.61 -10.49
C GLY A 329 -20.58 -14.92 -9.51
N ALA A 330 -20.67 -13.60 -9.34
CA ALA A 330 -19.87 -12.86 -8.35
C ALA A 330 -20.18 -13.29 -6.91
N LEU A 331 -19.14 -13.60 -6.13
CA LEU A 331 -19.27 -13.92 -4.71
C LEU A 331 -19.75 -12.68 -3.93
N ARG A 332 -20.82 -12.88 -3.14
CA ARG A 332 -21.45 -11.91 -2.22
C ARG A 332 -20.45 -11.27 -1.24
N PRO A 333 -20.76 -10.08 -0.67
CA PRO A 333 -19.76 -9.17 -0.13
C PRO A 333 -18.99 -9.74 1.06
N THR A 334 -17.66 -9.60 1.01
CA THR A 334 -16.77 -9.76 2.14
C THR A 334 -16.06 -8.42 2.39
N LEU A 335 -15.80 -8.09 3.66
CA LEU A 335 -15.18 -6.85 4.17
C LEU A 335 -13.76 -6.58 3.60
N SER A 336 -13.59 -6.34 2.29
CA SER A 336 -12.27 -6.12 1.68
C SER A 336 -12.22 -4.82 0.89
N SER A 337 -11.08 -4.12 1.04
CA SER A 337 -10.78 -2.75 0.64
C SER A 337 -10.07 -2.62 -0.71
N MET A 338 -10.19 -3.61 -1.61
CA MET A 338 -9.52 -3.57 -2.91
C MET A 338 -10.50 -3.52 -4.07
N PRO A 339 -10.09 -2.93 -5.22
CA PRO A 339 -10.93 -2.77 -6.39
C PRO A 339 -11.52 -4.10 -6.88
N ARG A 340 -12.85 -4.24 -6.87
CA ARG A 340 -13.52 -5.30 -7.63
C ARG A 340 -13.82 -4.79 -9.02
N LEU A 341 -12.76 -4.36 -9.70
CA LEU A 341 -12.87 -3.84 -11.04
C LEU A 341 -12.92 -5.01 -12.03
N ARG A 342 -13.98 -5.04 -12.85
CA ARG A 342 -14.12 -6.05 -13.90
C ARG A 342 -12.99 -5.95 -14.92
N TRP A 343 -12.57 -7.08 -15.47
CA TRP A 343 -11.72 -7.09 -16.65
C TRP A 343 -12.53 -6.60 -17.85
N ALA A 344 -11.90 -5.89 -18.78
CA ALA A 344 -12.56 -5.52 -20.03
C ALA A 344 -12.89 -6.81 -20.81
N PRO A 345 -14.13 -6.95 -21.32
CA PRO A 345 -14.62 -8.21 -21.89
C PRO A 345 -13.88 -8.59 -23.18
N ASP A 346 -13.47 -7.58 -23.95
CA ASP A 346 -12.81 -7.74 -25.24
C ASP A 346 -11.30 -7.48 -25.17
N ALA A 347 -10.71 -7.50 -23.97
CA ALA A 347 -9.29 -7.25 -23.78
C ALA A 347 -8.43 -8.42 -24.28
N THR A 348 -7.40 -8.09 -25.05
CA THR A 348 -6.36 -9.03 -25.46
C THR A 348 -5.54 -9.50 -24.25
N PRO A 349 -4.87 -10.67 -24.33
CA PRO A 349 -3.99 -11.14 -23.26
C PRO A 349 -2.90 -10.13 -22.88
N ALA A 350 -2.41 -9.34 -23.84
CA ALA A 350 -1.42 -8.29 -23.61
C ALA A 350 -2.01 -7.11 -22.80
N GLU A 351 -3.22 -6.66 -23.13
CA GLU A 351 -3.93 -5.61 -22.38
C GLU A 351 -4.26 -6.06 -20.96
N ILE A 352 -4.67 -7.33 -20.79
CA ILE A 352 -4.89 -7.91 -19.47
C ILE A 352 -3.59 -7.90 -18.67
N ARG A 353 -2.46 -8.34 -19.25
CA ARG A 353 -1.15 -8.33 -18.57
C ARG A 353 -0.71 -6.92 -18.18
N MET A 354 -0.93 -5.91 -19.03
CA MET A 354 -0.67 -4.52 -18.67
C MET A 354 -1.53 -4.08 -17.47
N GLU A 355 -2.81 -4.41 -17.47
CA GLU A 355 -3.72 -4.10 -16.38
C GLU A 355 -3.38 -4.86 -15.08
N GLU A 356 -2.97 -6.12 -15.16
CA GLU A 356 -2.40 -6.86 -14.01
C GLU A 356 -1.18 -6.13 -13.43
N GLY A 357 -0.30 -5.60 -14.28
CA GLY A 357 0.85 -4.78 -13.89
C GLY A 357 0.45 -3.51 -13.14
N ARG A 358 -0.50 -2.72 -13.68
CA ARG A 358 -1.02 -1.52 -13.02
C ARG A 358 -1.63 -1.85 -11.65
N ARG A 359 -2.52 -2.84 -11.61
CA ARG A 359 -3.20 -3.26 -10.37
C ARG A 359 -2.22 -3.77 -9.33
N LEU A 360 -1.13 -4.44 -9.74
CA LEU A 360 -0.08 -4.88 -8.82
C LEU A 360 0.62 -3.70 -8.16
N VAL A 361 0.99 -2.67 -8.92
CA VAL A 361 1.65 -1.47 -8.38
C VAL A 361 0.72 -0.73 -7.42
N TRP A 362 -0.54 -0.50 -7.82
CA TRP A 362 -1.52 0.13 -6.93
C TRP A 362 -1.81 -0.71 -5.68
N SER A 363 -1.89 -2.03 -5.81
CA SER A 363 -2.07 -2.95 -4.68
C SER A 363 -0.85 -2.92 -3.74
N ALA A 364 0.37 -2.86 -4.29
CA ALA A 364 1.59 -2.69 -3.51
C ALA A 364 1.57 -1.36 -2.74
N LEU A 365 1.22 -0.25 -3.40
CA LEU A 365 1.12 1.07 -2.76
C LEU A 365 0.13 1.06 -1.57
N ILE A 366 -1.03 0.42 -1.74
CA ILE A 366 -2.04 0.27 -0.68
C ILE A 366 -1.50 -0.55 0.49
N MET A 367 -0.90 -1.71 0.22
CA MET A 367 -0.34 -2.59 1.25
C MET A 367 0.79 -1.89 2.03
N LEU A 368 1.68 -1.20 1.32
CA LEU A 368 2.75 -0.41 1.92
C LEU A 368 2.20 0.80 2.70
N GLY A 369 1.08 1.38 2.27
CA GLY A 369 0.39 2.44 3.00
C GLY A 369 -0.14 1.94 4.35
N ALA A 370 -0.71 0.73 4.37
CA ALA A 370 -1.16 0.09 5.60
C ALA A 370 0.00 -0.26 6.54
N ASP A 371 1.10 -0.82 6.02
CA ASP A 371 2.33 -1.07 6.79
C ASP A 371 2.90 0.23 7.38
N ALA A 372 2.99 1.29 6.57
CA ALA A 372 3.49 2.58 7.01
C ALA A 372 2.62 3.19 8.12
N ALA A 373 1.30 3.04 8.03
CA ALA A 373 0.35 3.46 9.05
C ALA A 373 0.49 2.67 10.36
N ALA A 374 0.78 1.37 10.29
CA ALA A 374 1.06 0.55 11.46
C ALA A 374 2.41 0.90 12.10
N LYS A 375 3.46 1.11 11.29
CA LYS A 375 4.79 1.54 11.73
C LYS A 375 4.77 2.91 12.40
N GLN A 376 3.98 3.84 11.87
CA GLN A 376 3.78 5.15 12.49
C GLN A 376 3.23 5.02 13.91
N ALA A 377 2.18 4.21 14.11
CA ALA A 377 1.63 3.93 15.44
C ALA A 377 2.66 3.25 16.37
N GLY A 378 3.49 2.37 15.80
CA GLY A 378 4.53 1.64 16.53
C GLY A 378 5.72 2.51 16.98
N GLY A 379 5.99 3.63 16.32
CA GLY A 379 7.24 4.37 16.55
C GLY A 379 8.40 3.90 15.67
N MET A 380 8.11 3.24 14.54
CA MET A 380 9.12 2.57 13.72
C MET A 380 9.53 3.43 12.53
N PRO A 381 10.81 3.35 12.12
CA PRO A 381 11.28 4.05 10.92
C PRO A 381 10.58 3.51 9.68
N GLN A 382 10.31 4.43 8.76
CA GLN A 382 9.72 4.13 7.46
C GLN A 382 10.81 3.70 6.48
N LEU A 383 10.44 2.86 5.51
CA LEU A 383 11.35 2.49 4.43
C LEU A 383 11.28 3.54 3.32
N ASP A 384 12.43 3.95 2.79
CA ASP A 384 12.50 4.79 1.60
C ASP A 384 12.37 3.92 0.34
N LEU A 385 11.16 3.79 -0.18
CA LEU A 385 10.82 2.90 -1.29
C LEU A 385 10.60 3.70 -2.59
N HIS A 386 11.00 3.12 -3.73
CA HIS A 386 10.79 3.72 -5.04
C HIS A 386 9.29 3.85 -5.37
N VAL A 387 8.51 2.80 -5.12
CA VAL A 387 7.07 2.75 -5.43
C VAL A 387 6.24 3.72 -4.57
N SER A 388 6.72 4.09 -3.38
CA SER A 388 6.04 5.02 -2.48
C SER A 388 6.17 6.49 -2.89
N LYS A 389 7.09 6.83 -3.80
CA LYS A 389 7.35 8.22 -4.23
C LYS A 389 6.43 8.58 -5.40
N PRO A 390 5.51 9.55 -5.25
CA PRO A 390 4.58 9.91 -6.31
C PRO A 390 5.26 10.27 -7.63
N GLU A 391 6.42 10.93 -7.60
CA GLU A 391 7.18 11.34 -8.80
C GLU A 391 7.67 10.17 -9.67
N ASN A 392 7.74 8.96 -9.10
CA ASN A 392 8.15 7.77 -9.83
C ASN A 392 7.00 7.08 -10.55
N LEU A 393 5.76 7.55 -10.36
CA LEU A 393 4.56 6.94 -10.90
C LEU A 393 4.07 7.69 -12.13
N ALA A 394 4.03 6.98 -13.25
CA ALA A 394 3.38 7.35 -14.48
C ALA A 394 2.46 6.19 -14.90
N LEU A 395 1.38 6.02 -14.14
CA LEU A 395 0.36 4.98 -14.31
C LEU A 395 -1.04 5.54 -14.37
N LEU A 396 -1.87 4.96 -15.24
CA LEU A 396 -3.31 5.15 -15.19
C LEU A 396 -3.86 4.60 -13.87
N PHE A 397 -4.90 5.24 -13.33
CA PHE A 397 -5.58 4.72 -12.15
C PHE A 397 -6.30 3.40 -12.48
N PRO A 398 -6.53 2.52 -11.49
CA PRO A 398 -7.19 1.24 -11.73
C PRO A 398 -8.54 1.44 -12.45
N GLY A 399 -8.67 0.88 -13.65
CA GLY A 399 -9.90 0.93 -14.45
C GLY A 399 -10.16 2.22 -15.21
N GLU A 400 -9.26 3.20 -15.15
CA GLU A 400 -9.41 4.46 -15.90
C GLU A 400 -9.58 4.21 -17.40
N ASP A 401 -8.92 3.19 -17.96
CA ASP A 401 -9.07 2.85 -19.37
C ASP A 401 -10.46 2.27 -19.69
N ASN A 402 -11.00 1.43 -18.79
CA ASN A 402 -12.36 0.89 -18.91
C ASN A 402 -13.41 2.01 -18.84
N TYR A 403 -13.15 3.09 -18.10
CA TYR A 403 -14.04 4.27 -18.06
C TYR A 403 -14.18 4.95 -19.41
N THR A 404 -13.13 4.93 -20.24
CA THR A 404 -13.21 5.56 -21.57
C THR A 404 -14.05 4.80 -22.57
N GLN A 405 -14.41 3.56 -22.26
CA GLN A 405 -15.35 2.77 -23.04
C GLN A 405 -16.81 3.01 -22.62
N LEU A 406 -17.05 3.74 -21.52
CA LEU A 406 -18.40 4.07 -21.06
C LEU A 406 -18.84 5.41 -21.63
N ASP A 407 -20.09 5.48 -22.08
CA ASP A 407 -20.74 6.75 -22.46
C ASP A 407 -21.13 7.51 -21.18
N THR A 408 -20.17 8.23 -20.61
CA THR A 408 -20.38 8.93 -19.34
C THR A 408 -19.67 10.28 -19.26
N LYS A 409 -20.34 11.24 -18.61
CA LYS A 409 -19.78 12.57 -18.32
C LYS A 409 -18.76 12.56 -17.17
N TYR A 410 -18.65 11.45 -16.43
CA TYR A 410 -17.77 11.34 -15.27
C TYR A 410 -16.34 10.95 -15.67
N SER A 411 -15.35 11.60 -15.08
CA SER A 411 -13.93 11.28 -15.29
C SER A 411 -13.55 9.97 -14.60
N GLY A 412 -12.82 9.08 -15.29
CA GLY A 412 -12.28 7.87 -14.68
C GLY A 412 -11.33 8.11 -13.49
N LYS A 413 -10.75 9.33 -13.41
CA LYS A 413 -9.89 9.78 -12.30
C LYS A 413 -10.67 10.10 -11.01
N GLU A 414 -11.99 10.21 -11.12
CA GLU A 414 -12.90 10.41 -9.99
C GLU A 414 -13.64 9.12 -9.65
N SER A 415 -13.30 7.98 -10.26
CA SER A 415 -13.82 6.67 -9.85
C SER A 415 -13.41 6.33 -8.42
N HIS A 416 -14.20 5.51 -7.71
CA HIS A 416 -13.83 5.09 -6.35
C HIS A 416 -12.44 4.45 -6.25
N TRP A 417 -12.01 3.73 -7.28
CA TRP A 417 -10.69 3.11 -7.34
C TRP A 417 -9.57 4.12 -7.55
N ALA A 418 -9.80 5.14 -8.39
CA ALA A 418 -8.88 6.25 -8.57
C ALA A 418 -8.79 7.11 -7.30
N LEU A 419 -9.92 7.43 -6.66
CA LEU A 419 -9.96 8.19 -5.40
C LEU A 419 -9.20 7.47 -4.29
N TRP A 420 -9.38 6.16 -4.15
CA TRP A 420 -8.61 5.37 -3.19
C TRP A 420 -7.10 5.40 -3.46
N SER A 421 -6.72 5.25 -4.74
CA SER A 421 -5.33 5.31 -5.18
C SER A 421 -4.69 6.69 -4.92
N ARG A 422 -5.43 7.78 -5.17
CA ARG A 422 -5.03 9.16 -4.85
C ARG A 422 -4.84 9.37 -3.36
N THR A 423 -5.74 8.85 -2.53
CA THR A 423 -5.59 8.90 -1.06
C THR A 423 -4.33 8.18 -0.61
N MET A 424 -3.99 7.03 -1.20
CA MET A 424 -2.74 6.33 -0.88
C MET A 424 -1.50 7.10 -1.32
N LEU A 425 -1.51 7.74 -2.51
CA LEU A 425 -0.42 8.62 -2.93
C LEU A 425 -0.21 9.76 -1.94
N LEU A 426 -1.30 10.42 -1.56
CA LEU A 426 -1.28 11.52 -0.61
C LEU A 426 -0.74 11.05 0.75
N TRP A 427 -1.19 9.89 1.22
CA TRP A 427 -0.70 9.27 2.44
C TRP A 427 0.82 9.06 2.43
N HIS A 428 1.36 8.43 1.39
CA HIS A 428 2.80 8.21 1.24
C HIS A 428 3.59 9.53 1.17
N ALA A 429 3.08 10.52 0.43
CA ALA A 429 3.69 11.84 0.37
C ALA A 429 3.76 12.50 1.76
N CYS A 430 2.68 12.45 2.54
CA CYS A 430 2.64 12.99 3.90
C CYS A 430 3.63 12.30 4.83
N ILE A 431 3.78 10.96 4.77
CA ILE A 431 4.76 10.22 5.58
C ILE A 431 6.19 10.61 5.22
N GLN A 432 6.50 10.70 3.92
CA GLN A 432 7.83 11.10 3.47
C GLN A 432 8.15 12.54 3.89
N HIS A 433 7.19 13.44 3.78
CA HIS A 433 7.31 14.81 4.26
C HIS A 433 7.63 14.84 5.75
N ALA A 434 6.83 14.15 6.58
CA ALA A 434 7.04 14.08 8.03
C ALA A 434 8.42 13.49 8.40
N SER A 435 8.87 12.47 7.68
CA SER A 435 10.17 11.82 7.93
C SER A 435 11.38 12.70 7.59
N ARG A 436 11.20 13.72 6.73
CA ARG A 436 12.26 14.67 6.37
C ARG A 436 12.34 15.87 7.31
N VAL A 437 11.19 16.30 7.83
CA VAL A 437 11.09 17.46 8.72
C VAL A 437 11.50 17.10 10.16
N GLN A 438 11.35 15.84 10.58
CA GLN A 438 11.74 15.41 11.92
C GLN A 438 13.21 14.94 11.98
N PRO A 439 14.01 15.38 12.98
CA PRO A 439 15.38 14.90 13.14
C PRO A 439 15.42 13.40 13.50
N PRO A 440 16.45 12.66 13.03
CA PRO A 440 16.53 11.18 13.10
C PRO A 440 16.61 10.59 14.51
N HIS A 441 16.73 11.42 15.56
CA HIS A 441 16.85 10.99 16.96
C HIS A 441 15.60 11.28 17.80
N THR A 442 14.54 11.86 17.19
CA THR A 442 13.35 12.31 17.90
C THR A 442 12.08 11.75 17.26
N PHE A 443 12.11 10.48 16.81
CA PHE A 443 10.90 9.78 16.38
C PHE A 443 10.01 9.51 17.60
N VAL A 444 9.31 10.54 18.06
CA VAL A 444 8.23 10.39 19.01
C VAL A 444 7.06 9.81 18.22
N ALA A 445 6.75 8.55 18.51
CA ALA A 445 5.52 7.91 18.06
C ALA A 445 4.33 8.68 18.65
N GLY A 446 3.87 9.72 17.96
CA GLY A 446 2.76 10.54 18.44
C GLY A 446 2.66 11.88 17.72
N LEU A 447 1.47 12.46 17.80
CA LEU A 447 1.24 13.90 17.59
C LEU A 447 1.81 14.73 18.76
N SER A 448 2.58 14.08 19.63
CA SER A 448 3.16 14.58 20.87
C SER A 448 4.49 15.27 20.57
N VAL A 449 4.44 16.59 20.65
CA VAL A 449 5.60 17.48 20.75
C VAL A 449 6.38 17.10 22.01
N SER A 450 7.66 16.73 21.88
CA SER A 450 8.56 16.87 23.02
C SER A 450 8.74 18.38 23.29
N PRO A 451 8.44 18.89 24.50
CA PRO A 451 8.55 20.31 24.83
C PRO A 451 10.01 20.78 24.99
N SER A 452 10.99 20.00 24.54
CA SER A 452 12.43 20.21 24.75
C SER A 452 13.21 20.55 23.49
N LEU A 453 12.57 20.70 22.33
CA LEU A 453 13.26 21.22 21.14
C LEU A 453 13.40 22.75 21.27
N THR A 454 14.64 23.16 21.47
CA THR A 454 15.09 24.54 21.52
C THR A 454 14.58 25.32 20.32
N HIS A 455 14.19 26.57 20.59
CA HIS A 455 13.48 27.57 19.80
C HIS A 455 13.95 27.87 18.35
N ASP A 456 14.89 27.11 17.76
CA ASP A 456 15.60 27.45 16.53
C ASP A 456 15.26 26.57 15.30
N GLU A 457 14.56 25.45 15.49
CA GLU A 457 14.08 24.59 14.38
C GLU A 457 12.55 24.68 14.24
N THR A 458 12.08 25.90 13.96
CA THR A 458 10.66 26.15 13.65
C THR A 458 10.32 25.58 12.27
N ALA A 459 9.17 24.93 12.16
CA ALA A 459 8.62 24.48 10.89
C ALA A 459 8.67 25.63 9.86
N GLY A 460 9.37 25.40 8.74
CA GLY A 460 9.54 26.42 7.71
C GLY A 460 8.21 26.76 7.02
N PRO A 461 8.12 27.93 6.34
CA PRO A 461 6.95 28.29 5.54
C PRO A 461 6.55 27.22 4.51
N ASP A 462 7.51 26.40 4.07
CA ASP A 462 7.30 25.30 3.13
C ASP A 462 6.50 24.12 3.75
N ASP A 463 6.62 23.85 5.05
CA ASP A 463 5.85 22.80 5.76
C ASP A 463 4.37 23.20 5.90
N ALA A 464 4.11 24.46 6.24
CA ALA A 464 2.75 24.99 6.31
C ALA A 464 2.04 24.98 4.95
N ASP A 465 2.76 25.33 3.87
CA ASP A 465 2.23 25.27 2.51
C ASP A 465 1.94 23.82 2.07
N PHE A 466 2.86 22.89 2.35
CA PHE A 466 2.62 21.47 2.09
C PHE A 466 1.39 20.96 2.85
N ALA A 467 1.29 21.24 4.15
CA ALA A 467 0.17 20.83 4.99
C ALA A 467 -1.17 21.41 4.48
N MET A 468 -1.18 22.68 4.06
CA MET A 468 -2.36 23.33 3.47
C MET A 468 -2.79 22.65 2.17
N ARG A 469 -1.85 22.42 1.24
CA ARG A 469 -2.14 21.74 -0.04
C ARG A 469 -2.63 20.31 0.18
N ALA A 470 -2.01 19.58 1.11
CA ALA A 470 -2.42 18.22 1.45
C ALA A 470 -3.83 18.21 2.03
N TRP A 471 -4.15 19.15 2.93
CA TRP A 471 -5.49 19.32 3.47
C TRP A 471 -6.50 19.59 2.35
N MET A 472 -6.21 20.53 1.44
CA MET A 472 -7.10 20.84 0.32
C MET A 472 -7.35 19.63 -0.60
N GLU A 473 -6.32 18.83 -0.90
CA GLU A 473 -6.51 17.60 -1.68
C GLU A 473 -7.41 16.60 -0.95
N THR A 474 -7.31 16.48 0.39
CA THR A 474 -8.26 15.62 1.13
C THR A 474 -9.70 16.08 0.98
N VAL A 475 -9.96 17.40 0.96
CA VAL A 475 -11.29 17.96 0.76
C VAL A 475 -11.79 17.68 -0.66
N THR A 476 -10.92 17.81 -1.66
CA THR A 476 -11.26 17.48 -3.06
C THR A 476 -11.64 16.00 -3.21
N ILE A 477 -10.85 15.09 -2.64
CA ILE A 477 -11.13 13.64 -2.70
C ILE A 477 -12.44 13.30 -1.97
N GLU A 478 -12.67 13.87 -0.78
CA GLU A 478 -13.90 13.63 -0.03
C GLU A 478 -15.14 14.17 -0.76
N SER A 479 -15.06 15.36 -1.36
CA SER A 479 -16.14 15.93 -2.16
C SER A 479 -16.45 15.05 -3.37
N ALA A 480 -15.43 14.56 -4.07
CA ALA A 480 -15.61 13.62 -5.17
C ALA A 480 -16.26 12.32 -4.69
N LEU A 481 -15.84 11.78 -3.54
CA LEU A 481 -16.44 10.58 -2.95
C LEU A 481 -17.93 10.77 -2.62
N ASN A 482 -18.30 11.92 -2.05
CA ASN A 482 -19.69 12.26 -1.72
C ASN A 482 -20.58 12.46 -2.95
N SER A 483 -19.99 12.68 -4.14
CA SER A 483 -20.75 12.77 -5.40
C SER A 483 -21.22 11.41 -5.93
N HIS A 484 -20.70 10.30 -5.39
CA HIS A 484 -21.07 8.96 -5.83
C HIS A 484 -22.33 8.44 -5.12
N SER A 485 -23.20 7.80 -5.89
CA SER A 485 -24.43 7.15 -5.41
C SER A 485 -24.38 5.61 -5.42
N CYS A 486 -23.29 5.00 -5.88
CA CYS A 486 -23.16 3.54 -5.98
C CYS A 486 -22.93 2.87 -4.62
N VAL A 487 -23.51 1.69 -4.43
CA VAL A 487 -23.46 0.88 -3.20
C VAL A 487 -22.48 -0.29 -3.32
N SER A 488 -22.08 -0.66 -4.55
CA SER A 488 -21.29 -1.86 -4.85
C SER A 488 -19.92 -1.93 -4.16
N GLU A 489 -19.34 -0.80 -3.74
CA GLU A 489 -17.96 -0.72 -3.21
C GLU A 489 -17.83 0.10 -1.91
N GLN A 490 -18.83 0.04 -1.02
CA GLN A 490 -18.81 0.79 0.25
C GLN A 490 -17.53 0.58 1.09
N ALA A 491 -16.94 -0.62 1.06
CA ALA A 491 -15.71 -0.91 1.81
C ALA A 491 -14.52 -0.03 1.38
N ILE A 492 -14.40 0.25 0.08
CA ILE A 492 -13.35 1.14 -0.45
C ILE A 492 -13.62 2.57 -0.01
N MET A 493 -14.89 3.02 -0.08
CA MET A 493 -15.27 4.36 0.36
C MET A 493 -14.92 4.59 1.84
N TYR A 494 -15.25 3.64 2.71
CA TYR A 494 -14.90 3.72 4.14
C TYR A 494 -13.39 3.75 4.35
N GLN A 495 -12.63 2.94 3.62
CA GLN A 495 -11.19 2.93 3.75
C GLN A 495 -10.56 4.24 3.24
N THR A 496 -11.09 4.82 2.18
CA THR A 496 -10.71 6.15 1.69
C THR A 496 -10.95 7.19 2.77
N LEU A 497 -12.15 7.26 3.34
CA LEU A 497 -12.48 8.22 4.41
C LEU A 497 -11.59 8.04 5.65
N GLU A 498 -11.30 6.79 6.03
CA GLU A 498 -10.38 6.47 7.11
C GLU A 498 -9.00 7.11 6.87
N PHE A 499 -8.42 6.92 5.69
CA PHE A 499 -7.11 7.48 5.39
C PHE A 499 -7.13 8.99 5.17
N LEU A 500 -8.21 9.58 4.65
CA LEU A 500 -8.36 11.04 4.62
C LEU A 500 -8.33 11.62 6.03
N PHE A 501 -8.99 10.98 6.99
CA PHE A 501 -8.92 11.38 8.39
C PHE A 501 -7.50 11.22 8.97
N ILE A 502 -6.81 10.11 8.70
CA ILE A 502 -5.43 9.87 9.15
C ILE A 502 -4.48 10.93 8.58
N ILE A 503 -4.61 11.27 7.29
CA ILE A 503 -3.82 12.32 6.63
C ILE A 503 -4.05 13.65 7.33
N ARG A 504 -5.32 14.05 7.54
CA ARG A 504 -5.68 15.29 8.25
C ARG A 504 -5.10 15.33 9.65
N MET A 505 -5.19 14.22 10.39
CA MET A 505 -4.59 14.08 11.70
C MET A 505 -3.09 14.35 11.67
N GLN A 506 -2.37 13.77 10.72
CA GLN A 506 -0.93 13.95 10.58
C GLN A 506 -0.53 15.38 10.17
N VAL A 507 -1.16 15.94 9.14
CA VAL A 507 -0.79 17.29 8.66
C VAL A 507 -1.23 18.41 9.60
N SER A 508 -2.18 18.14 10.50
CA SER A 508 -2.58 19.08 11.55
C SER A 508 -1.41 19.50 12.47
N GLY A 509 -0.38 18.67 12.60
CA GLY A 509 0.86 19.03 13.29
C GLY A 509 1.61 20.21 12.65
N GLY A 510 1.63 20.28 11.32
CA GLY A 510 2.31 21.36 10.57
C GLY A 510 1.68 22.73 10.80
N PHE A 511 0.34 22.79 10.95
CA PHE A 511 -0.36 24.04 11.29
C PHE A 511 -0.05 24.53 12.71
N ARG A 512 0.08 23.60 13.67
CA ARG A 512 0.40 23.93 15.08
C ARG A 512 1.77 24.57 15.26
N ASN A 513 2.73 24.14 14.46
CA ASN A 513 4.12 24.60 14.56
C ASN A 513 4.36 25.92 13.80
N SER A 514 3.52 26.24 12.82
CA SER A 514 3.78 27.32 11.84
C SER A 514 2.83 28.51 11.93
N MET A 515 1.64 28.36 12.55
CA MET A 515 0.62 29.43 12.60
C MET A 515 0.29 29.85 14.04
N PRO A 516 0.52 31.12 14.43
CA PRO A 516 0.05 31.65 15.70
C PRO A 516 -1.49 31.67 15.74
N VAL A 517 -2.08 30.90 16.66
CA VAL A 517 -3.54 30.74 16.90
C VAL A 517 -4.29 32.09 17.03
N ALA A 518 -3.59 33.17 17.36
CA ALA A 518 -4.19 34.47 17.65
C ALA A 518 -4.62 35.29 16.40
N GLN A 519 -4.16 34.99 15.18
CA GLN A 519 -4.36 35.89 14.03
C GLN A 519 -5.51 35.53 13.09
N THR A 520 -6.01 34.29 13.09
CA THR A 520 -7.00 33.84 12.10
C THR A 520 -8.41 33.61 12.67
N GLY A 521 -8.59 33.64 13.99
CA GLY A 521 -9.89 33.30 14.63
C GLY A 521 -10.31 31.83 14.48
N VAL A 522 -9.61 31.06 13.63
CA VAL A 522 -9.81 29.64 13.35
C VAL A 522 -8.72 28.86 14.07
N ASN A 523 -9.12 28.00 15.01
CA ASN A 523 -8.19 27.23 15.82
C ASN A 523 -7.66 26.01 15.05
N PHE A 524 -6.73 26.22 14.11
CA PHE A 524 -6.05 25.15 13.36
C PHE A 524 -5.30 24.14 14.23
N SER A 525 -5.10 24.47 15.51
CA SER A 525 -4.45 23.59 16.46
C SER A 525 -5.33 22.41 16.89
N ARG A 526 -6.61 22.35 16.50
CA ARG A 526 -7.47 21.22 16.81
C ARG A 526 -8.06 20.68 15.53
N LEU A 527 -7.76 19.42 15.25
CA LEU A 527 -8.63 18.57 14.45
C LEU A 527 -10.06 18.86 14.93
N ASP A 528 -10.94 19.28 14.02
CA ASP A 528 -12.29 19.72 14.40
C ASP A 528 -12.94 18.65 15.29
N HIS A 529 -13.43 19.08 16.46
CA HIS A 529 -13.93 18.17 17.50
C HIS A 529 -15.08 17.30 16.96
N ASP A 530 -15.95 17.89 16.14
CA ASP A 530 -17.06 17.18 15.49
C ASP A 530 -16.55 16.16 14.46
N SER A 531 -15.57 16.53 13.64
CA SER A 531 -14.89 15.61 12.73
C SER A 531 -14.22 14.42 13.45
N ALA A 532 -13.58 14.68 14.60
CA ALA A 532 -12.99 13.62 15.43
C ALA A 532 -14.07 12.70 16.04
N LEU A 533 -15.19 13.26 16.53
CA LEU A 533 -16.32 12.49 17.03
C LEU A 533 -16.95 11.62 15.94
N LYS A 534 -17.20 12.18 14.75
CA LYS A 534 -17.74 11.44 13.59
C LYS A 534 -16.86 10.24 13.24
N TRP A 535 -15.54 10.45 13.20
CA TRP A 535 -14.59 9.35 12.99
C TRP A 535 -14.68 8.30 14.10
N LEU A 536 -14.71 8.71 15.37
CA LEU A 536 -14.81 7.80 16.51
C LEU A 536 -16.09 6.97 16.51
N TYR A 537 -17.26 7.57 16.21
CA TYR A 537 -18.51 6.82 16.07
C TYR A 537 -18.44 5.80 14.94
N HIS A 538 -17.85 6.17 13.81
CA HIS A 538 -17.65 5.25 12.70
C HIS A 538 -16.71 4.09 13.09
N ARG A 539 -15.59 4.37 13.77
CA ARG A 539 -14.67 3.34 14.29
C ARG A 539 -15.34 2.43 15.30
N GLN A 540 -16.17 2.98 16.19
CA GLN A 540 -16.95 2.20 17.14
C GLN A 540 -17.86 1.21 16.41
N GLY A 541 -18.59 1.66 15.38
CA GLY A 541 -19.44 0.81 14.56
C GLY A 541 -18.68 -0.33 13.86
N ILE A 542 -17.51 -0.04 13.29
CA ILE A 542 -16.63 -1.07 12.71
C ILE A 542 -16.16 -2.06 13.76
N GLY A 543 -15.66 -1.57 14.91
CA GLY A 543 -15.17 -2.40 16.00
C GLY A 543 -16.25 -3.35 16.52
N MET A 544 -17.44 -2.83 16.79
CA MET A 544 -18.60 -3.64 17.21
C MET A 544 -19.02 -4.64 16.14
N GLY A 545 -18.98 -4.26 14.85
CA GLY A 545 -19.25 -5.16 13.73
C GLY A 545 -18.25 -6.32 13.63
N LEU A 546 -16.97 -6.05 13.90
CA LEU A 546 -15.94 -7.09 13.97
C LEU A 546 -16.16 -8.01 15.18
N GLU A 547 -16.48 -7.48 16.35
CA GLU A 547 -16.81 -8.29 17.55
C GLU A 547 -18.04 -9.18 17.31
N ALA A 548 -19.08 -8.64 16.69
CA ALA A 548 -20.26 -9.41 16.29
C ALA A 548 -19.90 -10.49 15.26
N GLY A 549 -19.00 -10.17 14.32
CA GLY A 549 -18.49 -11.12 13.33
C GLY A 549 -17.72 -12.28 13.95
N ILE A 550 -16.92 -12.02 15.00
CA ILE A 550 -16.19 -13.05 15.76
C ILE A 550 -17.15 -14.02 16.44
N ASN A 551 -18.23 -13.51 17.00
CA ASN A 551 -19.24 -14.31 17.72
C ASN A 551 -20.33 -14.89 16.78
N GLY A 552 -20.29 -14.57 15.49
CA GLY A 552 -21.33 -14.90 14.53
C GLY A 552 -20.84 -15.72 13.33
N MET A 553 -21.61 -15.66 12.24
CA MET A 553 -21.37 -16.46 11.03
C MET A 553 -20.11 -16.06 10.24
N HIS A 554 -19.50 -14.91 10.56
CA HIS A 554 -18.33 -14.38 9.84
C HIS A 554 -16.99 -14.74 10.46
N ARG A 555 -16.98 -15.47 11.59
CA ARG A 555 -15.76 -15.84 12.32
C ARG A 555 -14.70 -16.49 11.44
N GLN A 556 -15.11 -17.45 10.63
CA GLN A 556 -14.22 -18.18 9.71
C GLN A 556 -13.54 -17.28 8.66
N MET A 557 -14.20 -16.18 8.28
CA MET A 557 -13.63 -15.21 7.36
C MET A 557 -12.62 -14.28 8.04
N LEU A 558 -12.83 -13.96 9.32
CA LEU A 558 -11.95 -13.10 10.12
C LEU A 558 -10.67 -13.84 10.53
N VAL A 559 -10.76 -15.13 10.88
CA VAL A 559 -9.60 -15.97 11.17
C VAL A 559 -8.63 -15.97 9.99
N LYS A 560 -9.15 -16.03 8.76
CA LYS A 560 -8.35 -16.04 7.53
C LYS A 560 -7.73 -14.68 7.16
N ARG A 561 -7.71 -13.74 8.09
CA ARG A 561 -7.18 -12.38 7.90
C ARG A 561 -6.21 -12.00 9.03
N PRO A 562 -5.09 -12.73 9.17
CA PRO A 562 -4.13 -12.53 10.26
C PRO A 562 -3.54 -11.11 10.31
N PHE A 563 -3.44 -10.41 9.18
CA PHE A 563 -2.90 -9.04 9.11
C PHE A 563 -3.82 -7.97 9.72
N VAL A 564 -5.12 -8.25 9.94
CA VAL A 564 -6.08 -7.26 10.46
C VAL A 564 -5.70 -6.78 11.87
N VAL A 565 -4.98 -7.59 12.64
CA VAL A 565 -4.50 -7.20 13.98
C VAL A 565 -3.66 -5.92 13.96
N TYR A 566 -2.85 -5.70 12.91
CA TYR A 566 -2.07 -4.46 12.78
C TYR A 566 -2.97 -3.23 12.59
N LEU A 567 -4.07 -3.38 11.85
CA LEU A 567 -5.06 -2.32 11.67
C LEU A 567 -5.81 -2.05 12.97
N CYS A 568 -6.08 -3.08 13.77
CA CYS A 568 -6.68 -2.93 15.09
C CYS A 568 -5.77 -2.16 16.05
N ILE A 569 -4.48 -2.54 16.15
CA ILE A 569 -3.48 -1.83 16.96
C ILE A 569 -3.35 -0.37 16.52
N ALA A 570 -3.29 -0.11 15.20
CA ALA A 570 -3.22 1.26 14.69
C ALA A 570 -4.50 2.07 15.01
N SER A 571 -5.67 1.43 15.02
CA SER A 571 -6.93 2.08 15.38
C SER A 571 -6.98 2.43 16.87
N GLU A 572 -6.56 1.49 17.73
CA GLU A 572 -6.43 1.71 19.16
C GLU A 572 -5.50 2.91 19.44
N TRP A 573 -4.30 2.90 18.85
CA TRP A 573 -3.34 3.97 19.01
C TRP A 573 -3.89 5.35 18.59
N ARG A 574 -4.55 5.45 17.44
CA ARG A 574 -5.15 6.73 16.99
C ARG A 574 -6.22 7.25 17.94
N ALA A 575 -7.04 6.36 18.49
CA ALA A 575 -8.03 6.74 19.48
C ALA A 575 -7.37 7.28 20.75
N LEU A 576 -6.27 6.65 21.22
CA LEU A 576 -5.49 7.16 22.34
C LEU A 576 -4.86 8.53 22.04
N GLU A 577 -4.32 8.73 20.83
CA GLU A 577 -3.78 10.03 20.41
C GLU A 577 -4.85 11.12 20.37
N LEU A 578 -6.05 10.84 19.85
CA LEU A 578 -7.17 11.79 19.88
C LEU A 578 -7.53 12.20 21.31
N TRP A 579 -7.56 11.25 22.25
CA TRP A 579 -7.83 11.56 23.66
C TRP A 579 -6.73 12.42 24.29
N LYS A 580 -5.45 12.15 23.98
CA LYS A 580 -4.33 12.98 24.44
C LYS A 580 -4.44 14.41 23.92
N LEU A 581 -4.94 14.59 22.69
CA LEU A 581 -5.18 15.91 22.09
C LEU A 581 -6.39 16.63 22.69
N ASP A 582 -7.47 15.91 22.95
CA ASP A 582 -8.70 16.44 23.52
C ASP A 582 -9.31 15.44 24.52
N HIS A 583 -9.11 15.74 25.80
CA HIS A 583 -9.55 14.87 26.90
C HIS A 583 -11.09 14.83 27.05
N SER A 584 -11.82 15.71 26.35
CA SER A 584 -13.29 15.65 26.31
C SER A 584 -13.82 14.50 25.45
N LEU A 585 -12.99 13.92 24.57
CA LEU A 585 -13.34 12.79 23.70
C LEU A 585 -13.33 11.45 24.46
N LEU A 586 -14.22 11.29 25.44
CA LEU A 586 -14.33 10.06 26.23
C LEU A 586 -14.65 8.83 25.36
N LEU A 587 -15.36 9.03 24.24
CA LEU A 587 -15.64 8.00 23.23
C LEU A 587 -14.35 7.37 22.67
N ALA A 588 -13.25 8.12 22.61
CA ALA A 588 -11.97 7.61 22.12
C ALA A 588 -11.43 6.47 23.00
N VAL A 589 -11.60 6.55 24.31
CA VAL A 589 -11.21 5.50 25.25
C VAL A 589 -12.11 4.26 25.07
N GLU A 590 -13.39 4.45 24.79
CA GLU A 590 -14.32 3.35 24.53
C GLU A 590 -13.99 2.61 23.23
N VAL A 591 -13.66 3.36 22.17
CA VAL A 591 -13.15 2.81 20.92
C VAL A 591 -11.87 2.02 21.18
N ALA A 592 -10.89 2.59 21.89
CA ALA A 592 -9.65 1.88 22.22
C ALA A 592 -9.91 0.56 22.97
N LEU A 593 -10.84 0.53 23.93
CA LEU A 593 -11.23 -0.70 24.64
C LEU A 593 -11.85 -1.76 23.73
N ILE A 594 -12.65 -1.37 22.73
CA ILE A 594 -13.19 -2.30 21.73
C ILE A 594 -12.05 -2.92 20.91
N TYR A 595 -11.14 -2.09 20.42
CA TYR A 595 -10.03 -2.57 19.61
C TYR A 595 -9.03 -3.41 20.40
N GLN A 596 -8.81 -3.11 21.69
CA GLN A 596 -8.00 -3.96 22.57
C GLN A 596 -8.54 -5.39 22.63
N ARG A 597 -9.85 -5.57 22.80
CA ARG A 597 -10.47 -6.92 22.81
C ARG A 597 -10.30 -7.64 21.48
N LEU A 598 -10.39 -6.92 20.37
CA LEU A 598 -10.11 -7.48 19.04
C LEU A 598 -8.64 -7.91 18.92
N VAL A 599 -7.70 -7.11 19.40
CA VAL A 599 -6.27 -7.44 19.42
C VAL A 599 -6.01 -8.69 20.26
N ASP A 600 -6.59 -8.77 21.46
CA ASP A 600 -6.45 -9.92 22.36
C ASP A 600 -7.00 -11.20 21.72
N TRP A 601 -8.13 -11.12 21.02
CA TRP A 601 -8.67 -12.23 20.24
C TRP A 601 -7.72 -12.65 19.11
N TYR A 602 -7.26 -11.69 18.30
CA TYR A 602 -6.32 -12.00 17.20
C TYR A 602 -5.01 -12.60 17.70
N GLN A 603 -4.52 -12.23 18.89
CA GLN A 603 -3.31 -12.82 19.46
C GLN A 603 -3.50 -14.27 19.93
N GLN A 604 -4.70 -14.62 20.40
CA GLN A 604 -5.06 -16.01 20.67
C GLN A 604 -5.17 -16.80 19.36
N VAL A 605 -5.72 -16.15 18.33
CA VAL A 605 -5.90 -16.75 17.00
C VAL A 605 -4.60 -16.87 16.24
N TRP A 606 -3.66 -15.95 16.40
CA TRP A 606 -2.40 -15.88 15.67
C TRP A 606 -1.27 -15.44 16.62
N PRO A 607 -0.73 -16.37 17.43
CA PRO A 607 0.36 -16.07 18.35
C PRO A 607 1.60 -15.63 17.55
N CYS A 608 2.00 -14.37 17.74
CA CYS A 608 3.16 -13.77 17.10
C CYS A 608 3.88 -12.89 18.12
N ALA A 609 5.14 -13.20 18.41
CA ALA A 609 5.94 -12.49 19.41
C ALA A 609 6.15 -11.01 19.07
N GLU A 610 6.26 -10.67 17.78
CA GLU A 610 6.44 -9.28 17.36
C GLU A 610 5.19 -8.44 17.63
N ILE A 611 4.02 -8.97 17.28
CA ILE A 611 2.72 -8.31 17.48
C ILE A 611 2.40 -8.19 18.97
N GLN A 612 2.77 -9.19 19.78
CA GLN A 612 2.62 -9.14 21.22
C GLN A 612 3.37 -7.96 21.84
N LYS A 613 4.60 -7.66 21.38
CA LYS A 613 5.34 -6.48 21.85
C LYS A 613 4.60 -5.17 21.53
N TRP A 614 4.06 -5.06 20.32
CA TRP A 614 3.38 -3.85 19.87
C TRP A 614 2.08 -3.62 20.63
N ALA A 615 1.25 -4.65 20.75
CA ALA A 615 0.02 -4.59 21.51
C ALA A 615 0.26 -4.34 23.01
N ALA A 616 1.33 -4.88 23.60
CA ALA A 616 1.65 -4.63 25.00
C ALA A 616 1.92 -3.14 25.28
N LYS A 617 2.47 -2.41 24.31
CA LYS A 617 2.71 -0.96 24.39
C LYS A 617 1.38 -0.19 24.43
N THR A 618 0.50 -0.40 23.45
CA THR A 618 -0.79 0.30 23.37
C THR A 618 -1.71 -0.05 24.54
N ALA A 619 -1.76 -1.34 24.92
CA ALA A 619 -2.49 -1.80 26.10
C ALA A 619 -1.97 -1.17 27.40
N GLY A 620 -0.65 -0.96 27.51
CA GLY A 620 -0.03 -0.27 28.64
C GLY A 620 -0.51 1.19 28.78
N GLU A 621 -0.52 1.91 27.66
CA GLU A 621 -1.03 3.29 27.60
C GLU A 621 -2.53 3.35 27.93
N LEU A 622 -3.35 2.49 27.33
CA LEU A 622 -4.78 2.41 27.61
C LEU A 622 -5.06 2.15 29.10
N ARG A 623 -4.34 1.20 29.73
CA ARG A 623 -4.47 0.94 31.17
C ARG A 623 -4.14 2.17 32.03
N SER A 624 -3.14 2.96 31.64
CA SER A 624 -2.79 4.19 32.37
C SER A 624 -3.90 5.23 32.28
N ILE A 625 -4.51 5.40 31.11
CA ILE A 625 -5.62 6.34 30.86
C ILE A 625 -6.89 5.91 31.60
N CYS A 626 -7.23 4.61 31.57
CA CYS A 626 -8.36 4.08 32.32
C CYS A 626 -8.22 4.31 33.83
N LYS A 627 -7.01 4.17 34.40
CA LYS A 627 -6.75 4.51 35.81
C LYS A 627 -7.01 5.98 36.13
N ILE A 628 -6.59 6.90 35.25
CA ILE A 628 -6.86 8.33 35.40
C ILE A 628 -8.37 8.61 35.41
N LEU A 629 -9.13 7.88 34.58
CA LEU A 629 -10.58 8.02 34.46
C LEU A 629 -11.39 7.22 35.49
N GLY A 630 -10.73 6.48 36.40
CA GLY A 630 -11.41 5.61 37.35
C GLY A 630 -12.20 4.45 36.72
N LYS A 631 -11.85 4.05 35.50
CA LYS A 631 -12.47 2.91 34.79
C LYS A 631 -11.64 1.64 35.07
N ASP A 632 -12.29 0.57 35.52
CA ASP A 632 -11.66 -0.75 35.64
C ASP A 632 -11.41 -1.36 34.25
N VAL A 633 -10.16 -1.74 33.99
CA VAL A 633 -9.79 -2.55 32.81
C VAL A 633 -9.83 -4.01 33.25
N LYS A 634 -10.80 -4.77 32.75
CA LYS A 634 -10.83 -6.24 32.91
C LYS A 634 -10.13 -6.93 31.77
#